data_AF-A0A967WTZ1-F1
#
_entry.id   AF-A0A967WTZ1-F1
#
_cell.length_a   1.000
_cell.length_b   1.000
_cell.length_c   1.000
_cell.angle_alpha   90.00
_cell.angle_beta   90.00
_cell.angle_gamma   90.00
#
_symmetry.space_group_name_H-M   'P 1'
#
loop_
_entity.id
_entity.type
_entity.pdbx_description
1 polymer ?
#
loop_
_entity_poly.entity_id
_entity_poly.type
_entity_poly.pdbx_seq_one_letter_code
_entity_poly.pdbx_strand_id
1 'polypeptide(L)'
;MALHFTTSVIGPFRSDNFEYIWKIYWIKHALFDLRQSPWQVPDIYYPSGYLLAFGEITPLHTFWGLPITLLVGEVASYNSFILISTILSGYFTYLWLWTLTGNRAASVLGGLIFAFYPYRMAR
;
A
#
# COMPACT_ATOMS: atom_id res chain seq x y z
N MET A 1 12.62 12.02 7.21
CA MET A 1 11.57 11.14 6.66
C MET A 1 10.18 11.80 6.68
N ALA A 2 9.72 12.37 7.80
CA ALA A 2 8.45 13.12 7.85
C ALA A 2 8.37 14.33 6.87
N LEU A 3 9.50 14.97 6.57
CA LEU A 3 9.58 16.10 5.63
C LEU A 3 9.60 15.69 4.14
N HIS A 4 9.75 14.40 3.83
CA HIS A 4 9.86 13.89 2.46
C HIS A 4 8.82 12.81 2.15
N PHE A 5 7.64 12.89 2.77
CA PHE A 5 6.60 11.87 2.64
C PHE A 5 6.08 11.69 1.20
N THR A 6 6.23 12.72 0.37
CA THR A 6 5.87 12.71 -1.06
C THR A 6 7.01 12.31 -1.98
N THR A 7 8.25 12.27 -1.50
CA THR A 7 9.46 12.11 -2.32
C THR A 7 10.33 10.91 -1.92
N SER A 8 10.16 10.39 -0.71
CA SER A 8 10.82 9.18 -0.22
C SER A 8 9.85 8.01 -0.22
N VAL A 9 10.25 6.91 -0.85
CA VAL A 9 9.49 5.65 -0.86
C VAL A 9 9.89 4.82 0.36
N ILE A 10 8.91 4.35 1.13
CA ILE A 10 9.18 3.41 2.23
C ILE A 10 9.68 2.06 1.68
N GLY A 11 10.72 1.51 2.28
CA GLY A 11 11.31 0.19 1.98
C GLY A 11 12.56 0.23 1.08
N PRO A 12 13.04 -0.95 0.61
CA PRO A 12 14.33 -1.06 -0.06
C PRO A 12 14.40 -0.31 -1.39
N PHE A 13 15.60 0.19 -1.71
CA PHE A 13 15.86 0.89 -2.97
C PHE A 13 15.73 -0.09 -4.15
N ARG A 14 14.87 0.25 -5.14
CA ARG A 14 14.62 -0.52 -6.37
C ARG A 14 14.17 -1.97 -6.14
N SER A 15 13.10 -2.13 -5.37
CA SER A 15 12.37 -3.40 -5.22
C SER A 15 10.89 -3.20 -5.59
N ASP A 16 10.03 -4.12 -5.15
CA ASP A 16 8.60 -4.24 -5.51
C ASP A 16 7.81 -2.96 -5.18
N ASN A 17 8.30 -2.15 -4.25
CA ASN A 17 7.71 -0.88 -3.84
C ASN A 17 7.53 0.09 -5.01
N PHE A 18 8.48 0.11 -5.94
CA PHE A 18 8.39 0.95 -7.15
C PHE A 18 7.36 0.41 -8.13
N GLU A 19 7.20 -0.91 -8.21
CA GLU A 19 6.16 -1.53 -9.03
C GLU A 19 4.77 -1.18 -8.49
N TYR A 20 4.58 -1.21 -7.16
CA TYR A 20 3.31 -0.79 -6.54
C TYR A 20 2.98 0.68 -6.81
N ILE A 21 3.97 1.58 -6.68
CA ILE A 21 3.77 3.00 -7.00
C ILE A 21 3.45 3.18 -8.49
N TRP A 22 4.15 2.46 -9.37
CA TRP A 22 3.87 2.51 -10.80
C TRP A 22 2.45 2.00 -11.12
N LYS A 23 1.96 0.94 -10.47
CA LYS A 23 0.57 0.48 -10.64
C LYS A 23 -0.44 1.54 -10.20
N ILE A 24 -0.20 2.21 -9.07
CA ILE A 24 -1.05 3.31 -8.58
C ILE A 24 -1.07 4.46 -9.60
N TYR A 25 0.09 4.84 -10.13
CA TYR A 25 0.21 5.82 -11.20
C TYR A 25 -0.54 5.38 -12.46
N TRP A 26 -0.33 4.14 -12.91
CA TRP A 26 -0.90 3.62 -14.15
C TRP A 26 -2.42 3.64 -14.13
N ILE A 27 -3.06 3.20 -13.04
CA ILE A 27 -4.53 3.23 -12.96
C ILE A 27 -5.05 4.67 -13.09
N LYS A 28 -4.42 5.63 -12.39
CA LYS A 28 -4.78 7.05 -12.50
C LYS A 28 -4.56 7.56 -13.93
N HIS A 29 -3.38 7.32 -14.52
CA HIS A 29 -3.03 7.78 -15.85
C HIS A 29 -3.94 7.19 -16.93
N ALA A 30 -4.20 5.88 -16.87
CA ALA A 30 -5.09 5.19 -17.80
C ALA A 30 -6.53 5.73 -17.74
N LEU A 31 -7.05 5.98 -16.53
CA LEU A 31 -8.42 6.47 -16.36
C LEU A 31 -8.60 7.95 -16.69
N PHE A 32 -7.68 8.81 -16.23
CA PHE A 32 -7.85 10.26 -16.30
C PHE A 32 -7.18 10.90 -17.52
N ASP A 33 -5.99 10.43 -17.90
CA ASP A 33 -5.22 11.04 -18.99
C ASP A 33 -5.49 10.34 -20.32
N LEU A 34 -5.39 9.01 -20.36
CA LEU A 34 -5.58 8.21 -21.58
C LEU A 34 -7.04 7.83 -21.84
N ARG A 35 -7.90 7.91 -20.82
CA ARG A 35 -9.32 7.51 -20.85
C ARG A 35 -9.55 6.12 -21.44
N GLN A 36 -8.67 5.19 -21.08
CA GLN A 36 -8.70 3.81 -21.52
C GLN A 36 -8.88 2.84 -20.34
N SER A 37 -9.14 1.59 -20.68
CA SER A 37 -9.21 0.52 -19.69
C SER A 37 -7.85 0.37 -18.97
N PRO A 38 -7.79 0.46 -17.63
CA PRO A 38 -6.54 0.32 -16.88
C PRO A 38 -5.99 -1.12 -16.92
N TRP A 39 -6.79 -2.08 -17.40
CA TRP A 39 -6.40 -3.48 -17.47
C TRP A 39 -5.39 -3.78 -18.58
N GLN A 40 -5.25 -2.92 -19.59
CA GLN A 40 -4.35 -3.16 -20.71
C GLN A 40 -3.19 -2.17 -20.67
N VAL A 41 -1.96 -2.68 -20.52
CA VAL A 41 -0.73 -1.88 -20.53
C VAL A 41 0.01 -2.11 -21.84
N PRO A 42 -0.01 -1.17 -22.79
CA PRO A 42 0.65 -1.35 -24.09
C PRO A 42 2.18 -1.34 -24.01
N ASP A 43 2.74 -0.67 -23.01
CA ASP A 43 4.18 -0.45 -22.89
C ASP A 43 4.94 -1.65 -22.32
N ILE A 44 4.23 -2.59 -21.69
CA ILE A 44 4.81 -3.82 -21.15
C ILE A 44 4.65 -4.94 -22.18
N TYR A 45 5.74 -5.65 -22.50
CA TYR A 45 5.79 -6.67 -23.56
C TYR A 45 5.34 -6.14 -24.93
N TYR A 46 5.88 -4.99 -25.33
CA TYR A 46 5.66 -4.44 -26.66
C TYR A 46 6.12 -5.45 -27.74
N PRO A 47 5.33 -5.69 -28.82
CA PRO A 47 4.11 -4.99 -29.22
C PRO A 47 2.79 -5.62 -28.71
N SER A 48 2.84 -6.79 -28.07
CA SER A 48 1.63 -7.50 -27.61
C SER A 48 0.89 -6.80 -26.47
N GLY A 49 1.58 -5.99 -25.67
CA GLY A 49 1.04 -5.41 -24.45
C GLY A 49 0.89 -6.46 -23.34
N TYR A 50 0.52 -5.99 -22.15
CA TYR A 50 0.28 -6.83 -20.98
C TYR A 50 -1.10 -6.57 -20.41
N LEU A 51 -1.86 -7.64 -20.18
CA LEU A 51 -3.10 -7.54 -19.43
C LEU A 51 -2.77 -7.56 -17.93
N LEU A 52 -2.92 -6.42 -17.27
CA LEU A 52 -2.67 -6.24 -15.84
C LEU A 52 -3.47 -7.24 -15.00
N ALA A 53 -4.64 -7.69 -15.49
CA ALA A 53 -5.48 -8.69 -14.82
C ALA A 53 -4.80 -10.05 -14.63
N PHE A 54 -3.79 -10.40 -15.43
CA PHE A 54 -2.98 -11.61 -15.21
C PHE A 54 -1.82 -11.39 -14.22
N GLY A 55 -1.56 -10.14 -13.83
CA GLY A 55 -0.51 -9.80 -12.88
C GLY A 55 -1.03 -9.70 -11.45
N GLU A 56 -0.12 -9.50 -10.52
CA GLU A 56 -0.47 -9.18 -9.14
C GLU A 56 -1.05 -7.77 -9.07
N ILE A 57 -2.37 -7.68 -8.97
CA ILE A 57 -3.06 -6.42 -8.70
C ILE A 57 -3.40 -6.37 -7.22
N THR A 58 -3.25 -5.18 -6.64
CA THR A 58 -3.71 -4.85 -5.30
C THR A 58 -4.92 -3.91 -5.39
N PRO A 59 -6.15 -4.42 -5.60
CA PRO A 59 -7.32 -3.58 -5.92
C PRO A 59 -7.63 -2.55 -4.84
N LEU A 60 -7.30 -2.87 -3.58
CA LEU A 60 -7.45 -1.95 -2.46
C LEU A 60 -6.54 -0.72 -2.59
N HIS A 61 -5.28 -0.92 -2.97
CA HIS A 61 -4.32 0.18 -3.13
C HIS A 61 -4.58 0.96 -4.43
N THR A 62 -4.99 0.27 -5.49
CA THR A 62 -5.08 0.88 -6.82
C THR A 62 -6.46 1.42 -7.16
N PHE A 63 -7.58 0.76 -6.81
CA PHE A 63 -8.93 1.28 -7.08
C PHE A 63 -9.48 2.07 -5.88
N TRP A 64 -9.48 1.46 -4.71
CA TRP A 64 -9.99 2.13 -3.50
C TRP A 64 -9.06 3.25 -3.02
N GLY A 65 -7.79 3.17 -3.38
CA GLY A 65 -6.82 4.24 -3.16
C GLY A 65 -6.89 5.40 -4.13
N LEU A 66 -7.64 5.32 -5.24
CA LEU A 66 -7.71 6.41 -6.22
C LEU A 66 -8.06 7.77 -5.62
N PRO A 67 -9.09 7.90 -4.77
CA PRO A 67 -9.43 9.20 -4.18
C PRO A 67 -8.26 9.77 -3.36
N ILE A 68 -7.56 8.91 -2.60
CA ILE A 68 -6.41 9.30 -1.79
C ILE A 68 -5.26 9.72 -2.72
N THR A 69 -4.95 8.91 -3.72
CA THR A 69 -3.91 9.18 -4.72
C THR A 69 -4.13 10.49 -5.47
N LEU A 70 -5.38 10.85 -5.78
CA LEU A 70 -5.71 12.12 -6.42
C LEU A 70 -5.48 13.33 -5.50
N LEU A 71 -5.64 13.15 -4.18
CA LEU A 71 -5.49 14.22 -3.20
C LEU A 71 -4.04 14.43 -2.74
N VAL A 72 -3.29 13.35 -2.52
CA VAL A 72 -1.94 13.43 -1.91
C VAL A 72 -0.81 12.99 -2.85
N GLY A 73 -1.13 12.45 -4.03
CA GLY A 73 -0.15 11.89 -4.96
C GLY A 73 0.16 10.42 -4.71
N GLU A 74 0.83 9.79 -5.67
CA GLU A 74 1.06 8.34 -5.75
C GLU A 74 1.99 7.85 -4.64
N VAL A 75 3.10 8.56 -4.41
CA VAL A 75 4.10 8.21 -3.38
C VAL A 75 3.52 8.35 -1.98
N ALA A 76 2.83 9.47 -1.71
CA ALA A 76 2.21 9.69 -0.41
C ALA A 76 1.07 8.69 -0.16
N SER A 77 0.30 8.33 -1.19
CA SER A 77 -0.74 7.30 -1.11
C SER A 77 -0.14 5.94 -0.71
N TYR A 78 0.91 5.50 -1.39
CA TYR A 78 1.66 4.29 -1.05
C TYR A 78 2.17 4.29 0.39
N ASN A 79 2.83 5.38 0.81
CA ASN A 79 3.34 5.50 2.18
C ASN A 79 2.21 5.49 3.22
N SER A 80 1.07 6.14 2.92
CA SER A 80 -0.10 6.16 3.81
C SER A 80 -0.68 4.76 3.99
N PHE A 81 -0.74 3.97 2.92
CA PHE A 81 -1.21 2.60 3.00
C PHE A 81 -0.37 1.72 3.92
N ILE A 82 0.96 1.85 3.88
CA ILE A 82 1.85 1.11 4.78
C ILE A 82 1.60 1.50 6.23
N LEU A 83 1.47 2.79 6.51
CA LEU A 83 1.19 3.30 7.86
C LEU A 83 -0.17 2.81 8.38
N ILE A 84 -1.22 2.95 7.56
CA ILE A 84 -2.58 2.52 7.91
C ILE A 84 -2.63 1.01 8.16
N SER A 85 -1.99 0.21 7.29
CA SER A 85 -1.81 -1.24 7.47
C SER A 85 -1.21 -1.58 8.83
N THR A 86 -0.14 -0.86 9.20
CA THR A 86 0.60 -1.07 10.45
C THR A 86 -0.25 -0.73 11.67
N ILE A 87 -0.93 0.42 11.65
CA ILE A 87 -1.83 0.85 12.73
C ILE A 87 -3.00 -0.11 12.89
N LEU A 88 -3.68 -0.45 11.79
CA LEU A 88 -4.83 -1.37 11.80
C LEU A 88 -4.43 -2.73 12.35
N SER A 89 -3.26 -3.24 11.97
CA SER A 89 -2.82 -4.53 12.47
C SER A 89 -2.51 -4.51 13.95
N GLY A 90 -1.83 -3.48 14.46
CA GLY A 90 -1.64 -3.32 15.90
C GLY A 90 -2.97 -3.23 16.65
N TYR A 91 -3.92 -2.48 16.09
CA TYR A 91 -5.27 -2.33 16.64
C TYR A 91 -6.06 -3.64 16.66
N PHE A 92 -6.06 -4.41 15.58
CA PHE A 92 -6.75 -5.70 15.54
C PHE A 92 -6.09 -6.74 16.44
N THR A 93 -4.76 -6.71 16.59
CA THR A 93 -4.07 -7.54 17.58
C THR A 93 -4.43 -7.14 19.00
N TYR A 94 -4.55 -5.84 19.30
CA TYR A 94 -5.08 -5.37 20.57
C TYR A 94 -6.49 -5.92 20.83
N LEU A 95 -7.40 -5.79 19.87
CA LEU A 95 -8.77 -6.29 20.02
C LEU A 95 -8.77 -7.80 20.26
N TRP A 96 -7.98 -8.54 19.51
CA TRP A 96 -7.86 -9.99 19.65
C TRP A 96 -7.34 -10.39 21.03
N LEU A 97 -6.24 -9.79 21.50
CA LEU A 97 -5.69 -10.06 22.83
C LEU A 97 -6.64 -9.64 23.95
N TRP A 98 -7.41 -8.58 23.74
CA TRP A 98 -8.42 -8.14 24.70
C TRP A 98 -9.54 -9.16 24.82
N THR A 99 -9.99 -9.77 23.72
CA THR A 99 -10.99 -10.86 23.75
C THR A 99 -10.49 -12.12 24.46
N LEU A 100 -9.19 -12.38 24.47
CA LEU A 100 -8.60 -13.56 25.11
C LEU A 100 -8.27 -13.36 26.60
N THR A 101 -7.75 -12.18 26.95
CA THR A 101 -7.18 -11.94 28.29
C THR A 101 -8.07 -11.09 29.20
N GLY A 102 -8.96 -10.29 28.63
CA GLY A 102 -9.71 -9.25 29.36
C GLY A 102 -8.85 -8.11 29.91
N ASN A 103 -7.52 -8.16 29.78
CA ASN A 103 -6.58 -7.21 30.36
C ASN A 103 -6.09 -6.19 29.33
N ARG A 104 -6.55 -4.94 29.48
CA ARG A 104 -6.24 -3.83 28.56
C ARG A 104 -4.73 -3.56 28.43
N ALA A 105 -3.98 -3.60 29.52
CA ALA A 105 -2.55 -3.30 29.49
C ALA A 105 -1.76 -4.36 28.71
N ALA A 106 -2.07 -5.64 28.95
CA ALA A 106 -1.45 -6.75 28.23
C ALA A 106 -1.80 -6.71 26.73
N SER A 107 -3.05 -6.38 26.40
CA SER A 107 -3.49 -6.27 25.01
C SER A 107 -2.83 -5.11 24.26
N VAL A 108 -2.67 -3.95 24.91
CA VAL A 108 -2.00 -2.78 24.31
C VAL A 108 -0.53 -3.11 24.02
N LEU A 109 0.16 -3.71 24.99
CA LEU A 109 1.55 -4.12 24.81
C LEU A 109 1.70 -5.13 23.68
N GLY A 110 0.86 -6.15 23.62
CA GLY A 110 0.92 -7.14 22.53
C GLY A 110 0.58 -6.55 21.16
N GLY A 111 -0.37 -5.61 21.07
CA GLY A 111 -0.66 -4.88 19.84
C GLY A 111 0.51 -4.02 19.36
N LEU A 112 1.18 -3.31 20.28
CA LEU A 112 2.38 -2.52 19.96
C LEU A 112 3.55 -3.40 19.52
N ILE A 113 3.80 -4.50 20.24
CA ILE A 113 4.85 -5.46 19.88
C ILE A 113 4.61 -6.01 18.48
N PHE A 114 3.37 -6.35 18.13
CA PHE A 114 3.03 -6.84 16.80
C PHE A 114 3.15 -5.77 15.71
N ALA A 115 2.71 -4.54 16.00
CA ALA A 115 2.79 -3.42 15.06
C ALA A 115 4.24 -3.10 14.67
N PHE A 116 5.16 -3.12 15.64
CA PHE A 116 6.56 -2.79 15.46
C PHE A 116 7.48 -4.02 15.36
N TYR A 117 6.92 -5.20 15.12
CA TYR A 117 7.71 -6.41 15.02
C TYR A 117 8.68 -6.31 13.82
N PRO A 118 10.00 -6.54 13.99
CA PRO A 118 11.00 -6.27 12.96
C PRO A 118 10.74 -6.97 11.62
N TYR A 119 10.20 -8.20 11.66
CA TYR A 119 9.87 -8.95 10.45
C TYR A 119 8.79 -8.26 9.60
N ARG A 120 7.89 -7.49 10.23
CA ARG A 120 6.87 -6.70 9.55
C ARG A 120 7.46 -5.43 8.95
N MET A 121 8.41 -4.80 9.65
CA MET A 121 9.04 -3.56 9.20
C MET A 121 10.05 -3.77 8.08
N ALA A 122 10.64 -4.96 7.98
CA ALA A 122 11.62 -5.32 6.97
C ALA A 122 11.00 -5.72 5.61
N ARG A 123 9.67 -5.81 5.54
CA ARG A 123 8.93 -6.28 4.37
C ARG A 123 8.16 -5.12 3.74
#